data_AF-A0A562PXP7-F1
#
_entry.id   AF-A0A562PXP7-F1
#
_cell.length_a   1.000
_cell.length_b   1.000
_cell.length_c   1.000
_cell.angle_alpha   90.00
_cell.angle_beta   90.00
_cell.angle_gamma   90.00
#
_symmetry.space_group_name_H-M   'P 1'
#
loop_
_entity.id
_entity.type
_entity.pdbx_description
1 polymer ?
#
loop_
_entity_poly.entity_id
_entity_poly.type
_entity_poly.pdbx_seq_one_letter_code
_entity_poly.pdbx_strand_id
1 'polypeptide(L)'
;MDIKILHIDSNHPVLWDQLQHSGFINHSDFTSSKEEIEAKINEYQGVVIRSRFKIDKTFLDKATNLQFIARVGAGLESIDCDYATSRNVTLIAAPEGNRNAVAEHTLGMILSLFNKLNQADSEIRAGHWNRESNRGHELDGKTVGIIGYGNMGKSFAKKLRGFDVKVLCYDIQENVGDANAKQVSLAEFQEKVDVLSLHIPWTPETDKMVDADFINGFAKPFWIINTSRGKNIVTADLVAAMQPGKILGAGLDVLEYEKLSFETLFQDKNTPEAFQYLLKAKNVILSPHIAGWTFESHERLAQVIVDKIKVKYFGQAKVEASEQRVTGIGGFFFKSKNPKELVAWYGKHLGLKTDQYGSTFWWKDKEGNDCSTQWSPFAEDTTYFAPSEKQFMQNFRVHDLENVIKKLSEEGVTIVGDMETYEYGKFGWILDSEGNKIELWEPVDTAFQ
;
A
#
# COMPACT_ATOMS: atom_id res chain seq x y z
N MET A 1 25.86 -2.93 20.16
CA MET A 1 26.22 -2.41 18.82
C MET A 1 26.42 -0.92 18.99
N ASP A 2 27.59 -0.38 18.69
CA ASP A 2 27.85 1.06 18.85
C ASP A 2 27.60 1.79 17.52
N ILE A 3 26.38 1.66 16.99
CA ILE A 3 25.98 2.28 15.72
C ILE A 3 25.36 3.64 16.01
N LYS A 4 26.05 4.71 15.61
CA LYS A 4 25.62 6.10 15.75
C LYS A 4 24.87 6.56 14.51
N ILE A 5 23.68 7.13 14.71
CA ILE A 5 22.79 7.63 13.65
C ILE A 5 22.58 9.13 13.86
N LEU A 6 22.94 9.93 12.86
CA LEU A 6 22.68 11.37 12.84
C LEU A 6 21.36 11.69 12.13
N HIS A 7 20.44 12.32 12.83
CA HIS A 7 19.18 12.83 12.28
C HIS A 7 19.36 14.31 11.93
N ILE A 8 19.42 14.63 10.63
CA ILE A 8 19.65 15.99 10.11
C ILE A 8 18.33 16.77 9.97
N ASP A 9 17.22 16.03 9.86
CA ASP A 9 15.86 16.54 9.76
C ASP A 9 15.00 15.97 10.88
N SER A 10 14.13 16.80 11.47
CA SER A 10 13.13 16.33 12.42
C SER A 10 12.10 15.46 11.70
N ASN A 11 11.69 14.35 12.33
CA ASN A 11 10.76 13.37 11.78
C ASN A 11 9.82 12.85 12.90
N HIS A 12 8.88 11.98 12.54
CA HIS A 12 7.96 11.39 13.51
C HIS A 12 8.70 10.69 14.67
N PRO A 13 8.30 10.88 15.93
CA PRO A 13 9.01 10.35 17.11
C PRO A 13 9.28 8.85 17.07
N VAL A 14 8.37 8.07 16.46
CA VAL A 14 8.52 6.62 16.24
C VAL A 14 9.89 6.23 15.66
N LEU A 15 10.43 7.03 14.74
CA LEU A 15 11.73 6.75 14.14
C LEU A 15 12.85 6.81 15.19
N TRP A 16 12.86 7.86 16.00
CA TRP A 16 13.83 8.02 17.06
C TRP A 16 13.68 6.93 18.11
N ASP A 17 12.46 6.79 18.64
CA ASP A 17 12.17 5.91 19.76
C ASP A 17 12.52 4.46 19.40
N GLN A 18 12.01 3.93 18.29
CA GLN A 18 12.24 2.53 17.98
C GLN A 18 13.70 2.20 17.64
N LEU A 19 14.44 3.12 17.02
CA LEU A 19 15.87 2.93 16.78
C LEU A 19 16.63 2.91 18.11
N GLN A 20 16.32 3.82 19.03
CA GLN A 20 16.96 3.83 20.35
C GLN A 20 16.64 2.55 21.16
N HIS A 21 15.38 2.11 21.15
CA HIS A 21 14.97 0.84 21.78
C HIS A 21 15.67 -0.38 21.16
N SER A 22 16.09 -0.30 19.89
CA SER A 22 16.83 -1.37 19.21
C SER A 22 18.34 -1.33 19.48
N GLY A 23 18.80 -0.43 20.36
CA GLY A 23 20.20 -0.29 20.74
C GLY A 23 21.03 0.61 19.81
N PHE A 24 20.42 1.36 18.89
CA PHE A 24 21.11 2.40 18.13
C PHE A 24 21.31 3.66 18.98
N ILE A 25 22.41 4.38 18.75
CA ILE A 25 22.71 5.65 19.41
C ILE A 25 22.27 6.79 18.47
N ASN A 26 21.15 7.43 18.78
CA ASN A 26 20.62 8.53 17.97
C ASN A 26 21.16 9.88 18.44
N HIS A 27 21.66 10.69 17.51
CA HIS A 27 21.94 12.11 17.71
C HIS A 27 21.10 12.92 16.72
N SER A 28 20.69 14.14 17.11
CA SER A 28 19.98 15.07 16.23
C SER A 28 20.79 16.33 16.00
N ASP A 29 20.77 16.84 14.77
CA ASP A 29 21.19 18.19 14.47
C ASP A 29 20.34 18.78 13.33
N PHE A 30 19.30 19.50 13.74
CA PHE A 30 18.32 20.07 12.84
C PHE A 30 18.66 21.50 12.39
N THR A 31 19.76 22.07 12.90
CA THR A 31 20.03 23.52 12.76
C THR A 31 21.39 23.85 12.17
N SER A 32 22.39 22.98 12.30
CA SER A 32 23.73 23.25 11.76
C SER A 32 23.79 23.27 10.23
N SER A 33 24.71 24.08 9.69
CA SER A 33 24.92 24.17 8.25
C SER A 33 25.47 22.85 7.67
N LYS A 34 25.43 22.71 6.34
CA LYS A 34 26.00 21.53 5.69
C LYS A 34 27.48 21.36 6.03
N GLU A 35 28.23 22.46 6.06
CA GLU A 35 29.67 22.49 6.36
C GLU A 35 29.96 22.05 7.80
N GLU A 36 29.11 22.47 8.76
CA GLU A 36 29.22 22.06 10.16
C GLU A 36 28.89 20.57 10.36
N ILE A 37 27.89 20.05 9.65
CA ILE A 37 27.56 18.61 9.66
C ILE A 37 28.71 17.81 9.03
N GLU A 38 29.22 18.27 7.89
CA GLU A 38 30.37 17.69 7.20
C GLU A 38 31.63 17.62 8.07
N ALA A 39 31.82 18.54 9.01
CA ALA A 39 32.96 18.54 9.91
C ALA A 39 32.94 17.40 10.94
N LYS A 40 31.77 16.80 11.20
CA LYS A 40 31.59 15.72 12.20
C LYS A 40 30.98 14.43 11.64
N ILE A 41 30.62 14.41 10.36
CA ILE A 41 29.89 13.27 9.76
C ILE A 41 30.72 11.97 9.77
N ASN A 42 32.05 12.07 9.84
CA ASN A 42 32.94 10.93 10.00
C ASN A 42 32.69 10.13 11.30
N GLU A 43 32.00 10.68 12.30
CA GLU A 43 31.70 9.97 13.55
C GLU A 43 30.52 9.00 13.44
N TYR A 44 29.73 9.06 12.37
CA TYR A 44 28.44 8.38 12.25
C TYR A 44 28.46 7.23 11.25
N GLN A 45 27.67 6.19 11.54
CA GLN A 45 27.46 5.03 10.67
C GLN A 45 26.14 5.12 9.90
N GLY A 46 25.21 5.95 10.38
CA GLY A 46 23.94 6.20 9.71
C GLY A 46 23.61 7.68 9.66
N VAL A 47 22.94 8.10 8.59
CA VAL A 47 22.35 9.43 8.52
C VAL A 47 20.88 9.32 8.09
N VAL A 48 20.02 10.05 8.78
CA VAL A 48 18.59 10.20 8.47
C VAL A 48 18.36 11.61 7.95
N ILE A 49 17.78 11.71 6.76
CA ILE A 49 17.55 12.99 6.07
C ILE A 49 16.14 13.08 5.49
N ARG A 50 15.73 14.29 5.12
CA ARG A 50 14.54 14.57 4.33
C ARG A 50 14.87 15.42 3.11
N SER A 51 15.08 16.73 3.28
CA SER A 51 15.26 17.68 2.15
C SER A 51 16.19 18.86 2.45
N ARG A 52 16.76 18.95 3.64
CA ARG A 52 17.48 20.16 4.09
C ARG A 52 18.68 20.54 3.24
N PHE A 53 19.49 19.57 2.80
CA PHE A 53 20.55 19.80 1.84
C PHE A 53 20.92 18.53 1.06
N LYS A 54 21.68 18.72 -0.02
CA LYS A 54 22.16 17.64 -0.89
C LYS A 54 23.29 16.84 -0.23
N ILE A 55 23.17 15.52 -0.30
CA ILE A 55 24.22 14.56 0.04
C ILE A 55 24.99 14.25 -1.25
N ASP A 56 25.92 15.13 -1.57
CA ASP A 56 26.77 15.04 -2.76
C ASP A 56 28.10 14.34 -2.46
N LYS A 57 28.94 14.22 -3.48
CA LYS A 57 30.29 13.66 -3.37
C LYS A 57 31.13 14.28 -2.24
N THR A 58 31.10 15.61 -2.08
CA THR A 58 31.83 16.31 -1.02
C THR A 58 31.39 15.88 0.37
N PHE A 59 30.08 15.77 0.59
CA PHE A 59 29.54 15.27 1.87
C PHE A 59 29.96 13.83 2.11
N LEU A 60 29.81 12.99 1.08
CA LEU A 60 30.15 11.57 1.16
C LEU A 60 31.64 11.39 1.47
N ASP A 61 32.55 12.09 0.78
CA ASP A 61 34.00 12.01 1.01
C ASP A 61 34.40 12.18 2.48
N LYS A 62 33.73 13.08 3.21
CA LYS A 62 33.96 13.30 4.65
C LYS A 62 33.31 12.24 5.54
N ALA A 63 32.25 11.58 5.08
CA ALA A 63 31.51 10.55 5.81
C ALA A 63 32.21 9.18 5.72
N THR A 64 33.41 9.05 6.28
CA THR A 64 34.29 7.88 6.11
C THR A 64 33.80 6.59 6.77
N ASN A 65 32.92 6.68 7.78
CA ASN A 65 32.36 5.53 8.49
C ASN A 65 30.90 5.21 8.12
N LEU A 66 30.35 5.92 7.13
CA LEU A 66 28.92 5.84 6.79
C LEU A 66 28.59 4.48 6.16
N GLN A 67 27.56 3.81 6.71
CA GLN A 67 27.07 2.51 6.26
C GLN A 67 25.70 2.60 5.59
N PHE A 68 24.90 3.61 5.94
CA PHE A 68 23.63 3.86 5.28
C PHE A 68 23.21 5.34 5.28
N ILE A 69 22.39 5.68 4.29
CA ILE A 69 21.63 6.94 4.22
C ILE A 69 20.16 6.56 4.17
N ALA A 70 19.39 7.01 5.15
CA ALA A 70 17.96 6.83 5.22
C ALA A 70 17.24 8.13 4.89
N ARG A 71 16.53 8.15 3.76
CA ARG A 71 15.69 9.29 3.38
C ARG A 71 14.25 8.99 3.78
N VAL A 72 13.67 9.80 4.66
CA VAL A 72 12.26 9.68 5.09
C VAL A 72 11.32 10.20 4.00
N GLY A 73 11.11 9.38 2.97
CA GLY A 73 10.29 9.68 1.79
C GLY A 73 10.60 8.76 0.61
N ALA A 74 9.88 8.95 -0.50
CA ALA A 74 9.99 8.08 -1.67
C ALA A 74 11.20 8.37 -2.58
N GLY A 75 11.42 9.64 -2.92
CA GLY A 75 12.49 10.09 -3.81
C GLY A 75 13.86 10.20 -3.15
N LEU A 76 14.92 10.06 -3.96
CA LEU A 76 16.33 10.10 -3.56
C LEU A 76 17.13 11.19 -4.30
N GLU A 77 16.45 12.16 -4.91
CA GLU A 77 17.04 13.18 -5.80
C GLU A 77 18.04 14.11 -5.10
N SER A 78 17.99 14.17 -3.77
CA SER A 78 18.94 14.93 -2.94
C SER A 78 20.24 14.16 -2.66
N ILE A 79 20.37 12.91 -3.09
CA ILE A 79 21.52 12.03 -2.80
C ILE A 79 22.21 11.65 -4.12
N ASP A 80 23.53 11.78 -4.15
CA ASP A 80 24.36 11.19 -5.20
C ASP A 80 24.39 9.66 -5.01
N CYS A 81 23.39 9.00 -5.59
CA CYS A 81 23.12 7.58 -5.37
C CYS A 81 24.23 6.68 -5.92
N ASP A 82 24.77 7.02 -7.09
CA ASP A 82 25.85 6.27 -7.73
C ASP A 82 27.12 6.37 -6.89
N TYR A 83 27.47 7.58 -6.42
CA TYR A 83 28.64 7.76 -5.58
C TYR A 83 28.48 7.07 -4.22
N ALA A 84 27.32 7.19 -3.57
CA ALA A 84 27.04 6.49 -2.32
C ALA A 84 27.19 4.97 -2.48
N THR A 85 26.64 4.39 -3.55
CA THR A 85 26.74 2.96 -3.86
C THR A 85 28.18 2.55 -4.12
N SER A 86 28.96 3.35 -4.86
CA SER A 86 30.39 3.10 -5.12
C SER A 86 31.25 3.02 -3.84
N ARG A 87 30.75 3.60 -2.73
CA ARG A 87 31.39 3.56 -1.41
C ARG A 87 30.72 2.58 -0.45
N ASN A 88 29.93 1.63 -0.96
CA ASN A 88 29.20 0.62 -0.18
C ASN A 88 28.22 1.21 0.85
N VAL A 89 27.70 2.42 0.62
CA VAL A 89 26.68 3.03 1.47
C VAL A 89 25.30 2.56 1.03
N THR A 90 24.55 1.93 1.94
CA THR A 90 23.18 1.47 1.64
C THR A 90 22.21 2.65 1.60
N LEU A 91 21.44 2.76 0.51
CA LEU A 91 20.37 3.76 0.38
C LEU A 91 19.04 3.17 0.84
N ILE A 92 18.39 3.83 1.79
CA ILE A 92 17.11 3.41 2.36
C ILE A 92 16.07 4.51 2.11
N ALA A 93 15.02 4.16 1.37
CA ALA A 93 13.86 5.03 1.09
C ALA A 93 12.57 4.39 1.61
N ALA A 94 11.51 5.18 1.72
CA ALA A 94 10.20 4.74 2.20
C ALA A 94 9.04 5.02 1.20
N PRO A 95 9.12 4.60 -0.08
CA PRO A 95 8.02 4.78 -1.03
C PRO A 95 6.71 4.07 -0.63
N GLU A 96 6.77 3.11 0.28
CA GLU A 96 5.62 2.39 0.81
C GLU A 96 4.81 3.23 1.81
N GLY A 97 5.45 4.17 2.52
CA GLY A 97 4.85 4.87 3.65
C GLY A 97 3.81 5.91 3.26
N ASN A 98 4.02 6.60 2.13
CA ASN A 98 3.13 7.66 1.65
C ASN A 98 2.23 7.26 0.48
N ARG A 99 2.30 6.01 -0.02
CA ARG A 99 1.51 5.57 -1.18
C ARG A 99 0.01 5.73 -1.05
N ASN A 100 -0.53 5.57 0.17
CA ASN A 100 -1.96 5.74 0.42
C ASN A 100 -2.37 7.21 0.35
N ALA A 101 -1.57 8.10 0.95
CA ALA A 101 -1.82 9.54 0.94
C ALA A 101 -1.81 10.08 -0.49
N VAL A 102 -0.79 9.71 -1.28
CA VAL A 102 -0.69 10.13 -2.69
C VAL A 102 -1.92 9.67 -3.47
N ALA A 103 -2.31 8.39 -3.33
CA ALA A 103 -3.48 7.84 -4.00
C ALA A 103 -4.79 8.58 -3.68
N GLU A 104 -5.02 8.88 -2.39
CA GLU A 104 -6.21 9.62 -1.94
C GLU A 104 -6.19 11.06 -2.46
N HIS A 105 -5.02 11.71 -2.45
CA HIS A 105 -4.86 13.05 -3.00
C HIS A 105 -5.10 13.08 -4.51
N THR A 106 -4.55 12.12 -5.27
CA THR A 106 -4.78 11.98 -6.71
C THR A 106 -6.27 11.86 -7.01
N LEU A 107 -6.99 11.00 -6.29
CA LEU A 107 -8.44 10.85 -6.42
C LEU A 107 -9.18 12.14 -6.05
N GLY A 108 -8.78 12.81 -4.97
CA GLY A 108 -9.33 14.11 -4.57
C GLY A 108 -9.16 15.19 -5.63
N MET A 109 -7.98 15.26 -6.28
CA MET A 109 -7.74 16.18 -7.39
C MET A 109 -8.65 15.89 -8.58
N ILE A 110 -8.84 14.61 -8.94
CA ILE A 110 -9.76 14.21 -10.03
C ILE A 110 -11.19 14.66 -9.71
N LEU A 111 -11.70 14.32 -8.53
CA LEU A 111 -13.07 14.65 -8.13
C LEU A 111 -13.28 16.16 -8.02
N SER A 112 -12.29 16.91 -7.51
CA SER A 112 -12.35 18.37 -7.45
C SER A 112 -12.35 19.01 -8.84
N LEU A 113 -11.50 18.53 -9.76
CA LEU A 113 -11.47 19.00 -11.16
C LEU A 113 -12.81 18.72 -11.85
N PHE A 114 -13.31 17.50 -11.74
CA PHE A 114 -14.52 17.06 -12.42
C PHE A 114 -15.74 17.83 -11.96
N ASN A 115 -15.82 18.15 -10.67
CA ASN A 115 -16.95 18.86 -10.08
C ASN A 115 -16.71 20.37 -9.92
N LYS A 116 -15.58 20.89 -10.43
CA LYS A 116 -15.18 22.31 -10.34
C LYS A 116 -15.23 22.85 -8.91
N LEU A 117 -14.89 22.03 -7.90
CA LEU A 117 -15.14 22.35 -6.49
C LEU A 117 -14.42 23.62 -6.06
N ASN A 118 -13.17 23.82 -6.50
CA ASN A 118 -12.40 25.03 -6.17
C ASN A 118 -13.05 26.31 -6.74
N GLN A 119 -13.54 26.24 -7.97
CA GLN A 119 -14.24 27.38 -8.60
C GLN A 119 -15.58 27.64 -7.89
N ALA A 120 -16.38 26.60 -7.68
CA ALA A 120 -17.68 26.72 -7.03
C ALA A 120 -17.56 27.26 -5.58
N ASP A 121 -16.60 26.79 -4.80
CA ASP A 121 -16.31 27.30 -3.45
C ASP A 121 -15.93 28.79 -3.50
N SER A 122 -15.02 29.18 -4.40
CA SER A 122 -14.62 30.58 -4.56
C SER A 122 -15.79 31.49 -4.97
N GLU A 123 -16.67 31.02 -5.85
CA GLU A 123 -17.84 31.79 -6.30
C GLU A 123 -18.83 32.01 -5.16
N ILE A 124 -19.14 30.98 -4.37
CA ILE A 124 -20.05 31.08 -3.22
C ILE A 124 -19.49 32.02 -2.16
N ARG A 125 -18.19 31.95 -1.85
CA ARG A 125 -17.52 32.88 -0.92
C ARG A 125 -17.55 34.32 -1.41
N ALA A 126 -17.58 34.53 -2.72
CA ALA A 126 -17.75 35.85 -3.33
C ALA A 126 -19.22 36.29 -3.46
N GLY A 127 -20.19 35.48 -3.01
CA GLY A 127 -21.62 35.78 -3.07
C GLY A 127 -22.28 35.49 -4.42
N HIS A 128 -21.63 34.73 -5.29
CA HIS A 128 -22.16 34.33 -6.60
C HIS A 128 -22.77 32.92 -6.55
N TRP A 129 -23.97 32.77 -7.14
CA TRP A 129 -24.70 31.49 -7.18
C TRP A 129 -24.86 30.98 -8.62
N ASN A 130 -23.76 30.54 -9.23
CA ASN A 130 -23.77 30.11 -10.64
C ASN A 130 -23.88 28.58 -10.76
N ARG A 131 -25.07 28.06 -11.03
CA ARG A 131 -25.30 26.61 -11.09
C ARG A 131 -24.84 25.98 -12.40
N GLU A 132 -25.28 26.55 -13.53
CA GLU A 132 -25.07 25.95 -14.84
C GLU A 132 -23.59 25.96 -15.26
N SER A 133 -22.86 27.06 -15.00
CA SER A 133 -21.43 27.16 -15.31
C SER A 133 -20.57 26.16 -14.54
N ASN A 134 -21.05 25.70 -13.37
CA ASN A 134 -20.39 24.70 -12.53
C ASN A 134 -20.84 23.26 -12.83
N ARG A 135 -21.55 23.01 -13.95
CA ARG A 135 -21.80 21.64 -14.42
C ARG A 135 -20.48 20.88 -14.58
N GLY A 136 -20.42 19.72 -13.94
CA GLY A 136 -19.24 18.85 -13.86
C GLY A 136 -19.35 17.58 -14.70
N HIS A 137 -18.42 16.67 -14.45
CA HIS A 137 -18.35 15.34 -15.07
C HIS A 137 -18.40 14.24 -14.00
N GLU A 138 -18.98 13.09 -14.36
CA GLU A 138 -18.90 11.89 -13.54
C GLU A 138 -17.64 11.08 -13.90
N LEU A 139 -17.06 10.43 -12.89
CA LEU A 139 -15.93 9.51 -13.07
C LEU A 139 -16.40 8.14 -13.55
N ASP A 140 -17.62 7.73 -13.17
CA ASP A 140 -18.28 6.51 -13.65
C ASP A 140 -18.22 6.40 -15.18
N GLY A 141 -17.98 5.18 -15.66
CA GLY A 141 -17.91 4.83 -17.08
C GLY A 141 -16.64 5.30 -17.78
N LYS A 142 -15.76 6.06 -17.12
CA LYS A 142 -14.48 6.48 -17.71
C LYS A 142 -13.42 5.38 -17.62
N THR A 143 -12.45 5.48 -18.51
CA THR A 143 -11.20 4.71 -18.42
C THR A 143 -10.11 5.55 -17.75
N VAL A 144 -9.66 5.12 -16.59
CA VAL A 144 -8.51 5.72 -15.88
C VAL A 144 -7.25 4.96 -16.27
N GLY A 145 -6.29 5.69 -16.83
CA GLY A 145 -4.98 5.18 -17.22
C GLY A 145 -3.92 5.57 -16.20
N ILE A 146 -3.14 4.59 -15.74
CA ILE A 146 -2.03 4.76 -14.81
C ILE A 146 -0.72 4.47 -15.52
N ILE A 147 0.20 5.43 -15.55
CA ILE A 147 1.58 5.20 -16.00
C ILE A 147 2.49 5.10 -14.79
N GLY A 148 3.19 3.97 -14.67
CA GLY A 148 3.96 3.58 -13.48
C GLY A 148 3.09 2.82 -12.49
N TYR A 149 3.14 1.49 -12.53
CA TYR A 149 2.30 0.60 -11.72
C TYR A 149 3.07 -0.02 -10.53
N GLY A 150 3.88 0.81 -9.88
CA GLY A 150 4.59 0.49 -8.64
C GLY A 150 3.74 0.73 -7.38
N ASN A 151 4.40 1.10 -6.27
CA ASN A 151 3.74 1.38 -4.98
C ASN A 151 2.60 2.41 -5.09
N MET A 152 2.85 3.52 -5.79
CA MET A 152 1.90 4.62 -5.95
C MET A 152 0.74 4.22 -6.85
N GLY A 153 1.05 3.71 -8.06
CA GLY A 153 0.04 3.30 -9.04
C GLY A 153 -0.91 2.22 -8.53
N LYS A 154 -0.39 1.17 -7.87
CA LYS A 154 -1.20 0.11 -7.25
C LYS A 154 -2.11 0.64 -6.14
N SER A 155 -1.58 1.55 -5.31
CA SER A 155 -2.36 2.20 -4.26
C SER A 155 -3.50 3.03 -4.85
N PHE A 156 -3.24 3.80 -5.91
CA PHE A 156 -4.24 4.60 -6.61
C PHE A 156 -5.31 3.73 -7.29
N ALA A 157 -4.92 2.69 -8.02
CA ALA A 157 -5.86 1.75 -8.62
C ALA A 157 -6.80 1.11 -7.58
N LYS A 158 -6.29 0.77 -6.40
CA LYS A 158 -7.12 0.26 -5.29
C LYS A 158 -8.18 1.27 -4.84
N LYS A 159 -7.89 2.58 -4.85
CA LYS A 159 -8.86 3.62 -4.47
C LYS A 159 -9.99 3.80 -5.48
N LEU A 160 -9.82 3.30 -6.71
CA LEU A 160 -10.80 3.40 -7.78
C LEU A 160 -11.88 2.30 -7.76
N ARG A 161 -11.74 1.25 -6.93
CA ARG A 161 -12.64 0.07 -6.91
C ARG A 161 -14.13 0.38 -6.71
N GLY A 162 -14.49 1.54 -6.18
CA GLY A 162 -15.88 1.94 -5.93
C GLY A 162 -16.43 3.00 -6.89
N PHE A 163 -15.73 3.30 -7.99
CA PHE A 163 -16.10 4.36 -8.94
C PHE A 163 -16.59 3.84 -10.29
N ASP A 164 -16.79 2.52 -10.43
CA ASP A 164 -17.27 1.87 -11.66
C ASP A 164 -16.48 2.27 -12.93
N VAL A 165 -15.17 2.51 -12.74
CA VAL A 165 -14.24 2.82 -13.81
C VAL A 165 -13.57 1.59 -14.37
N LYS A 166 -13.15 1.68 -15.63
CA LYS A 166 -12.16 0.77 -16.18
C LYS A 166 -10.76 1.31 -15.86
N VAL A 167 -9.91 0.50 -15.24
CA VAL A 167 -8.52 0.91 -14.94
C VAL A 167 -7.54 0.17 -15.84
N LEU A 168 -6.73 0.94 -16.56
CA LEU A 168 -5.63 0.45 -17.40
C LEU A 168 -4.31 0.92 -16.81
N CYS A 169 -3.25 0.11 -16.93
CA CYS A 169 -1.91 0.54 -16.58
C CYS A 169 -0.91 0.30 -17.72
N TYR A 170 0.07 1.19 -17.81
CA TYR A 170 1.26 1.03 -18.64
C TYR A 170 2.51 1.15 -17.76
N ASP A 171 3.43 0.21 -17.94
CA ASP A 171 4.70 0.15 -17.23
C ASP A 171 5.75 -0.47 -18.16
N ILE A 172 7.02 -0.10 -17.96
CA ILE A 172 8.15 -0.69 -18.69
C ILE A 172 8.41 -2.13 -18.24
N GLN A 173 8.00 -2.49 -17.02
CA GLN A 173 8.05 -3.85 -16.52
C GLN A 173 6.85 -4.65 -17.02
N GLU A 174 7.09 -5.86 -17.48
CA GLU A 174 6.02 -6.77 -17.91
C GLU A 174 5.30 -7.41 -16.72
N ASN A 175 4.03 -7.77 -16.93
CA ASN A 175 3.20 -8.53 -15.97
C ASN A 175 3.01 -7.85 -14.60
N VAL A 176 2.92 -6.51 -14.56
CA VAL A 176 2.69 -5.76 -13.31
C VAL A 176 1.20 -5.64 -12.93
N GLY A 177 0.31 -5.90 -13.89
CA GLY A 177 -1.15 -5.82 -13.71
C GLY A 177 -1.67 -6.74 -12.60
N ASP A 178 -2.82 -6.38 -12.02
CA ASP A 178 -3.45 -7.11 -10.93
C ASP A 178 -4.98 -6.99 -10.99
N ALA A 179 -5.69 -7.40 -9.94
CA ALA A 179 -7.15 -7.31 -9.86
C ALA A 179 -7.69 -5.86 -9.95
N ASN A 180 -6.84 -4.83 -9.85
CA ASN A 180 -7.25 -3.43 -9.88
C ASN A 180 -6.99 -2.74 -11.20
N ALA A 181 -6.04 -3.22 -12.00
CA ALA A 181 -5.72 -2.62 -13.29
C ALA A 181 -5.20 -3.66 -14.27
N LYS A 182 -5.68 -3.55 -15.52
CA LYS A 182 -5.19 -4.35 -16.63
C LYS A 182 -3.98 -3.66 -17.27
N GLN A 183 -2.84 -4.35 -17.34
CA GLN A 183 -1.71 -3.88 -18.12
C GLN A 183 -1.99 -3.99 -19.63
N VAL A 184 -1.66 -2.94 -20.38
CA VAL A 184 -1.87 -2.84 -21.83
C VAL A 184 -0.66 -2.20 -22.52
N SER A 185 -0.60 -2.28 -23.85
CA SER A 185 0.41 -1.54 -24.63
C SER A 185 0.15 -0.03 -24.59
N LEU A 186 1.17 0.78 -24.85
CA LEU A 186 1.01 2.24 -24.90
C LEU A 186 -0.01 2.68 -25.96
N ALA A 187 -0.07 1.99 -27.11
CA ALA A 187 -1.05 2.27 -28.15
C ALA A 187 -2.49 2.02 -27.66
N GLU A 188 -2.76 0.86 -27.04
CA GLU A 188 -4.09 0.58 -26.47
C GLU A 188 -4.43 1.55 -25.33
N PHE A 189 -3.42 1.94 -24.53
CA PHE A 189 -3.57 2.92 -23.46
C PHE A 189 -4.02 4.28 -24.01
N GLN A 190 -3.29 4.84 -24.98
CA GLN A 190 -3.57 6.12 -25.60
C GLN A 190 -4.89 6.14 -26.39
N GLU A 191 -5.31 4.99 -26.91
CA GLU A 191 -6.62 4.84 -27.56
C GLU A 191 -7.79 4.98 -26.56
N LYS A 192 -7.66 4.38 -25.37
CA LYS A 192 -8.81 4.15 -24.47
C LYS A 192 -8.91 5.09 -23.29
N VAL A 193 -7.82 5.71 -22.83
CA VAL A 193 -7.78 6.45 -21.56
C VAL A 193 -8.46 7.82 -21.64
N ASP A 194 -9.34 8.09 -20.68
CA ASP A 194 -9.99 9.40 -20.46
C ASP A 194 -9.26 10.24 -19.41
N VAL A 195 -8.70 9.59 -18.38
CA VAL A 195 -7.96 10.25 -17.29
C VAL A 195 -6.60 9.60 -17.15
N LEU A 196 -5.53 10.31 -17.52
CA LEU A 196 -4.15 9.89 -17.31
C LEU A 196 -3.68 10.31 -15.91
N SER A 197 -3.10 9.39 -15.15
CA SER A 197 -2.38 9.67 -13.91
C SER A 197 -0.96 9.14 -13.94
N LEU A 198 0.01 10.01 -13.60
CA LEU A 198 1.43 9.69 -13.57
C LEU A 198 1.88 9.30 -12.15
N HIS A 199 2.57 8.17 -12.06
CA HIS A 199 3.08 7.56 -10.83
C HIS A 199 4.50 7.00 -11.02
N ILE A 200 5.32 7.70 -11.80
CA ILE A 200 6.67 7.30 -12.23
C ILE A 200 7.79 8.06 -11.48
N PRO A 201 9.00 7.49 -11.35
CA PRO A 201 10.15 8.25 -10.91
C PRO A 201 10.60 9.27 -11.98
N TRP A 202 11.52 10.16 -11.62
CA TRP A 202 12.25 10.98 -12.58
C TRP A 202 13.60 10.32 -12.90
N THR A 203 13.76 9.93 -14.15
CA THR A 203 14.88 9.18 -14.74
C THR A 203 15.18 9.77 -16.11
N PRO A 204 16.33 9.44 -16.75
CA PRO A 204 16.58 9.87 -18.12
C PRO A 204 15.45 9.51 -19.10
N GLU A 205 14.80 8.36 -18.92
CA GLU A 205 13.71 7.88 -19.77
C GLU A 205 12.39 8.58 -19.51
N THR A 206 12.21 9.14 -18.31
CA THR A 206 10.97 9.79 -17.88
C THR A 206 11.10 11.32 -17.76
N ASP A 207 12.28 11.87 -18.02
CA ASP A 207 12.49 13.32 -18.15
C ASP A 207 11.75 13.80 -19.40
N LYS A 208 10.79 14.70 -19.20
CA LYS A 208 10.00 15.31 -20.27
C LYS A 208 9.28 14.30 -21.18
N MET A 209 9.00 13.11 -20.66
CA MET A 209 8.31 12.04 -21.38
C MET A 209 6.92 12.44 -21.89
N VAL A 210 6.20 13.28 -21.15
CA VAL A 210 4.92 13.84 -21.58
C VAL A 210 5.18 15.16 -22.30
N ASP A 211 5.57 15.04 -23.56
CA ASP A 211 5.76 16.11 -24.53
C ASP A 211 4.58 16.19 -25.52
N ALA A 212 4.69 17.06 -26.52
CA ALA A 212 3.68 17.22 -27.56
C ALA A 212 3.34 15.92 -28.30
N ASP A 213 4.35 15.10 -28.65
CA ASP A 213 4.13 13.86 -29.40
C ASP A 213 3.39 12.82 -28.55
N PHE A 214 3.78 12.68 -27.29
CA PHE A 214 3.09 11.81 -26.33
C PHE A 214 1.61 12.23 -26.13
N ILE A 215 1.35 13.53 -25.98
CA ILE A 215 -0.01 14.07 -25.82
C ILE A 215 -0.84 13.84 -27.09
N ASN A 216 -0.25 14.06 -28.27
CA ASN A 216 -0.91 13.88 -29.56
C ASN A 216 -1.22 12.41 -29.88
N GLY A 217 -0.49 11.46 -29.28
CA GLY A 217 -0.75 10.04 -29.43
C GLY A 217 -2.10 9.58 -28.87
N PHE A 218 -2.70 10.31 -27.91
CA PHE A 218 -4.04 9.96 -27.40
C PHE A 218 -5.10 10.09 -28.50
N ALA A 219 -6.02 9.14 -28.60
CA ALA A 219 -7.06 9.18 -29.64
C ALA A 219 -8.16 10.23 -29.36
N LYS A 220 -8.36 10.59 -28.09
CA LYS A 220 -9.41 11.51 -27.63
C LYS A 220 -8.86 12.62 -26.73
N PRO A 221 -9.64 13.67 -26.45
CA PRO A 221 -9.33 14.59 -25.36
C PRO A 221 -9.34 13.88 -24.00
N PHE A 222 -8.44 14.28 -23.09
CA PHE A 222 -8.28 13.59 -21.80
C PHE A 222 -7.92 14.57 -20.67
N TRP A 223 -8.07 14.12 -19.42
CA TRP A 223 -7.56 14.82 -18.23
C TRP A 223 -6.21 14.24 -17.81
N ILE A 224 -5.33 15.06 -17.26
CA ILE A 224 -4.01 14.62 -16.78
C ILE A 224 -3.78 14.98 -15.32
N ILE A 225 -3.28 14.03 -14.54
CA ILE A 225 -2.94 14.21 -13.13
C ILE A 225 -1.47 13.84 -12.93
N ASN A 226 -0.71 14.73 -12.32
CA ASN A 226 0.68 14.49 -11.96
C ASN A 226 0.90 14.69 -10.46
N THR A 227 1.11 13.58 -9.76
CA THR A 227 1.52 13.53 -8.35
C THR A 227 2.88 12.84 -8.20
N SER A 228 3.63 12.78 -9.30
CA SER A 228 4.89 12.05 -9.42
C SER A 228 6.09 13.01 -9.38
N ARG A 229 6.62 13.44 -10.54
CA ARG A 229 7.63 14.51 -10.64
C ARG A 229 7.25 15.53 -11.69
N GLY A 230 7.49 16.81 -11.38
CA GLY A 230 7.13 17.91 -12.27
C GLY A 230 7.82 17.83 -13.63
N LYS A 231 9.08 17.40 -13.63
CA LYS A 231 9.88 17.20 -14.85
C LYS A 231 9.43 16.04 -15.74
N ASN A 232 8.43 15.25 -15.35
CA ASN A 232 7.86 14.26 -16.26
C ASN A 232 7.01 14.87 -17.38
N ILE A 233 6.57 16.13 -17.21
CA ILE A 233 5.72 16.84 -18.18
C ILE A 233 6.47 18.06 -18.70
N VAL A 234 6.43 18.27 -20.02
CA VAL A 234 6.82 19.55 -20.64
C VAL A 234 5.67 20.54 -20.46
N THR A 235 5.84 21.53 -19.57
CA THR A 235 4.76 22.46 -19.20
C THR A 235 4.26 23.27 -20.39
N ALA A 236 5.15 23.62 -21.32
CA ALA A 236 4.80 24.35 -22.54
C ALA A 236 3.84 23.54 -23.44
N ASP A 237 4.14 22.25 -23.64
CA ASP A 237 3.33 21.35 -24.48
C ASP A 237 1.99 21.03 -23.82
N LEU A 238 1.99 20.85 -22.50
CA LEU A 238 0.76 20.71 -21.71
C LEU A 238 -0.18 21.90 -21.99
N VAL A 239 0.32 23.13 -21.84
CA VAL A 239 -0.47 24.35 -22.04
C VAL A 239 -0.92 24.51 -23.49
N ALA A 240 -0.04 24.24 -24.45
CA ALA A 240 -0.36 24.27 -25.87
C ALA A 240 -1.48 23.29 -26.22
N ALA A 241 -1.55 22.11 -25.58
CA ALA A 241 -2.62 21.14 -25.76
C ALA A 241 -3.91 21.47 -24.98
N MET A 242 -3.82 22.22 -23.89
CA MET A 242 -4.99 22.69 -23.14
C MET A 242 -5.78 23.75 -23.92
N GLN A 243 -5.11 24.66 -24.61
CA GLN A 243 -5.76 25.76 -25.36
C GLN A 243 -6.79 25.29 -26.42
N PRO A 244 -6.50 24.29 -27.28
CA PRO A 244 -7.46 23.73 -28.23
C PRO A 244 -8.39 22.66 -27.61
N GLY A 245 -8.27 22.37 -26.31
CA GLY A 245 -9.09 21.38 -25.62
C GLY A 245 -8.68 19.93 -25.85
N LYS A 246 -7.43 19.66 -26.28
CA LYS A 246 -6.88 18.30 -26.31
C LYS A 246 -6.68 17.77 -24.89
N ILE A 247 -6.24 18.64 -23.98
CA ILE A 247 -6.24 18.37 -22.54
C ILE A 247 -7.36 19.16 -21.89
N LEU A 248 -8.32 18.43 -21.32
CA LEU A 248 -9.56 18.98 -20.77
C LEU A 248 -9.34 19.66 -19.40
N GLY A 249 -8.31 19.24 -18.67
CA GLY A 249 -7.89 19.83 -17.41
C GLY A 249 -6.70 19.10 -16.81
N ALA A 250 -6.02 19.74 -15.85
CA ALA A 250 -4.80 19.22 -15.25
C ALA A 250 -4.80 19.34 -13.71
N GLY A 251 -4.40 18.28 -13.02
CA GLY A 251 -4.13 18.29 -11.58
C GLY A 251 -2.64 18.10 -11.34
N LEU A 252 -1.94 19.13 -10.86
CA LEU A 252 -0.49 19.13 -10.70
C LEU A 252 -0.12 19.37 -9.22
N ASP A 253 0.27 18.32 -8.52
CA ASP A 253 0.91 18.45 -7.19
C ASP A 253 2.41 18.75 -7.32
N VAL A 254 2.96 18.53 -8.52
CA VAL A 254 4.37 18.74 -8.83
C VAL A 254 4.52 19.54 -10.12
N LEU A 255 5.47 20.47 -10.15
CA LEU A 255 5.69 21.39 -11.28
C LEU A 255 7.11 21.28 -11.86
N GLU A 256 7.25 21.43 -13.18
CA GLU A 256 8.54 21.37 -13.89
C GLU A 256 9.57 22.35 -13.31
N TYR A 257 9.09 23.51 -12.86
CA TYR A 257 9.90 24.62 -12.35
C TYR A 257 10.13 24.60 -10.82
N GLU A 258 9.77 23.51 -10.14
CA GLU A 258 10.04 23.37 -8.70
C GLU A 258 11.54 23.45 -8.38
N LYS A 259 11.90 24.37 -7.48
CA LYS A 259 13.23 24.39 -6.86
C LYS A 259 13.27 23.32 -5.76
N LEU A 260 14.43 22.68 -5.60
CA LEU A 260 14.65 21.60 -4.62
C LEU A 260 14.34 22.01 -3.16
N SER A 261 14.38 23.29 -2.84
CA SER A 261 14.09 23.80 -1.49
C SER A 261 12.61 24.05 -1.22
N PHE A 262 11.69 23.94 -2.19
CA PHE A 262 10.24 24.20 -2.04
C PHE A 262 9.82 25.56 -1.45
N GLU A 263 10.77 26.42 -1.11
CA GLU A 263 10.53 27.63 -0.33
C GLU A 263 10.13 28.85 -1.17
N THR A 264 10.44 28.87 -2.48
CA THR A 264 10.03 29.98 -3.36
C THR A 264 9.78 29.59 -4.82
N LEU A 265 8.54 29.79 -5.28
CA LEU A 265 8.13 29.69 -6.69
C LEU A 265 8.38 30.99 -7.49
N PHE A 266 8.58 32.15 -6.81
CA PHE A 266 8.44 33.48 -7.43
C PHE A 266 9.59 34.47 -7.16
N GLN A 267 10.84 34.03 -7.01
CA GLN A 267 11.96 34.97 -6.80
C GLN A 267 12.49 35.60 -8.09
N ASP A 268 12.28 34.97 -9.24
CA ASP A 268 12.79 35.46 -10.52
C ASP A 268 11.68 36.16 -11.30
N LYS A 269 11.93 37.38 -11.80
CA LYS A 269 11.00 38.19 -12.62
C LYS A 269 10.57 37.54 -13.95
N ASN A 270 10.95 36.28 -14.19
CA ASN A 270 10.77 35.55 -15.45
C ASN A 270 9.99 34.25 -15.23
N THR A 271 8.78 34.33 -14.66
CA THR A 271 7.84 33.21 -14.64
C THR A 271 7.48 32.82 -16.09
N PRO A 272 7.73 31.57 -16.54
CA PRO A 272 7.43 31.15 -17.91
C PRO A 272 5.95 31.39 -18.27
N GLU A 273 5.68 31.82 -19.50
CA GLU A 273 4.31 32.14 -19.96
C GLU A 273 3.35 30.96 -19.78
N ALA A 274 3.81 29.75 -20.09
CA ALA A 274 3.05 28.52 -19.86
C ALA A 274 2.64 28.36 -18.39
N PHE A 275 3.55 28.63 -17.44
CA PHE A 275 3.20 28.57 -16.03
C PHE A 275 2.23 29.69 -15.62
N GLN A 276 2.37 30.89 -16.18
CA GLN A 276 1.40 31.98 -15.95
C GLN A 276 -0.01 31.62 -16.43
N TYR A 277 -0.12 30.85 -17.51
CA TYR A 277 -1.40 30.30 -17.96
C TYR A 277 -1.98 29.33 -16.94
N LEU A 278 -1.19 28.36 -16.46
CA LEU A 278 -1.65 27.38 -15.46
C LEU A 278 -2.15 28.04 -14.18
N LEU A 279 -1.50 29.11 -13.71
CA LEU A 279 -1.92 29.87 -12.52
C LEU A 279 -3.30 30.54 -12.66
N LYS A 280 -3.77 30.76 -13.89
CA LYS A 280 -5.03 31.46 -14.18
C LYS A 280 -6.12 30.53 -14.72
N ALA A 281 -5.76 29.33 -15.17
CA ALA A 281 -6.66 28.40 -15.81
C ALA A 281 -7.66 27.80 -14.80
N LYS A 282 -8.95 27.92 -15.09
CA LYS A 282 -10.03 27.42 -14.21
C LYS A 282 -10.14 25.89 -14.16
N ASN A 283 -9.62 25.22 -15.19
CA ASN A 283 -9.57 23.76 -15.31
C ASN A 283 -8.21 23.18 -14.88
N VAL A 284 -7.49 23.89 -14.01
CA VAL A 284 -6.22 23.44 -13.42
C VAL A 284 -6.32 23.48 -11.90
N ILE A 285 -5.85 22.42 -11.25
CA ILE A 285 -5.62 22.38 -9.80
C ILE A 285 -4.12 22.26 -9.57
N LEU A 286 -3.59 23.15 -8.73
CA LEU A 286 -2.20 23.13 -8.30
C LEU A 286 -2.16 22.87 -6.79
N SER A 287 -1.28 21.98 -6.34
CA SER A 287 -0.95 21.82 -4.93
C SER A 287 0.57 21.80 -4.72
N PRO A 288 1.08 22.28 -3.56
CA PRO A 288 2.51 22.54 -3.40
C PRO A 288 3.30 21.29 -2.95
N HIS A 289 3.26 20.21 -3.74
CA HIS A 289 3.98 18.97 -3.45
C HIS A 289 3.60 18.34 -2.09
N ILE A 290 2.30 18.24 -1.84
CA ILE A 290 1.73 17.79 -0.57
C ILE A 290 0.90 16.51 -0.70
N ALA A 291 0.84 15.87 -1.87
CA ALA A 291 0.05 14.64 -2.03
C ALA A 291 0.46 13.53 -1.04
N GLY A 292 1.73 13.50 -0.66
CA GLY A 292 2.26 12.57 0.33
C GLY A 292 2.26 13.07 1.78
N TRP A 293 1.60 14.19 2.11
CA TRP A 293 1.67 14.85 3.43
C TRP A 293 0.37 14.69 4.23
N THR A 294 0.26 13.57 4.92
CA THR A 294 -0.79 13.29 5.92
C THR A 294 -0.15 12.87 7.24
N PHE A 295 -0.89 13.01 8.35
CA PHE A 295 -0.41 12.56 9.66
C PHE A 295 -0.03 11.07 9.64
N GLU A 296 -0.87 10.25 9.00
CA GLU A 296 -0.67 8.81 8.87
C GLU A 296 0.53 8.48 7.98
N SER A 297 0.74 9.22 6.88
CA SER A 297 1.93 9.00 6.05
C SER A 297 3.22 9.40 6.78
N HIS A 298 3.19 10.44 7.62
CA HIS A 298 4.37 10.89 8.36
C HIS A 298 4.85 9.79 9.32
N GLU A 299 3.92 9.15 10.03
CA GLU A 299 4.21 8.00 10.88
C GLU A 299 4.66 6.77 10.06
N ARG A 300 3.92 6.41 9.00
CA ARG A 300 4.25 5.23 8.18
C ARG A 300 5.61 5.35 7.48
N LEU A 301 5.98 6.54 7.01
CA LEU A 301 7.30 6.79 6.42
C LEU A 301 8.40 6.53 7.45
N ALA A 302 8.25 7.05 8.67
CA ALA A 302 9.16 6.79 9.77
C ALA A 302 9.25 5.29 10.08
N GLN A 303 8.11 4.59 10.18
CA GLN A 303 8.09 3.15 10.45
C GLN A 303 8.83 2.33 9.39
N VAL A 304 8.60 2.61 8.10
CA VAL A 304 9.29 1.92 7.00
C VAL A 304 10.81 2.10 7.08
N ILE A 305 11.28 3.29 7.45
CA ILE A 305 12.72 3.53 7.65
C ILE A 305 13.26 2.73 8.83
N VAL A 306 12.55 2.71 9.97
CA VAL A 306 12.91 1.88 11.12
C VAL A 306 13.05 0.43 10.71
N ASP A 307 12.03 -0.11 10.03
CA ASP A 307 11.97 -1.51 9.64
C ASP A 307 13.13 -1.87 8.72
N LYS A 308 13.41 -1.05 7.70
CA LYS A 308 14.53 -1.29 6.77
C LYS A 308 15.90 -1.16 7.43
N ILE A 309 16.08 -0.23 8.37
CA ILE A 309 17.32 -0.12 9.15
C ILE A 309 17.49 -1.36 10.02
N LYS A 310 16.44 -1.79 10.75
CA LYS A 310 16.47 -3.03 11.54
C LYS A 310 16.82 -4.23 10.67
N VAL A 311 16.20 -4.36 9.50
CA VAL A 311 16.50 -5.44 8.55
C VAL A 311 17.98 -5.47 8.15
N LYS A 312 18.59 -4.30 7.92
CA LYS A 312 20.01 -4.20 7.57
C LYS A 312 20.94 -4.75 8.67
N TYR A 313 20.65 -4.49 9.95
CA TYR A 313 21.55 -4.81 11.06
C TYR A 313 21.24 -6.12 11.78
N PHE A 314 19.97 -6.50 11.83
CA PHE A 314 19.50 -7.69 12.53
C PHE A 314 19.04 -8.80 11.58
N GLY A 315 19.15 -8.56 10.26
CA GLY A 315 18.48 -9.37 9.25
C GLY A 315 16.98 -9.08 9.23
N GLN A 316 16.25 -9.68 8.29
CA GLN A 316 14.82 -9.83 8.52
C GLN A 316 14.69 -10.52 9.88
N ALA A 317 13.98 -9.89 10.82
CA ALA A 317 13.31 -10.70 11.82
C ALA A 317 12.66 -11.81 10.99
N LYS A 318 13.01 -13.07 11.24
CA LYS A 318 12.05 -14.10 10.92
C LYS A 318 10.80 -13.54 11.58
N VAL A 319 9.84 -13.14 10.76
CA VAL A 319 8.48 -13.25 11.18
C VAL A 319 8.44 -14.74 11.46
N GLU A 320 8.73 -15.13 12.71
CA GLU A 320 7.98 -16.21 13.30
C GLU A 320 6.58 -15.75 12.98
N ALA A 321 6.04 -16.28 11.88
CA ALA A 321 4.62 -16.25 11.60
C ALA A 321 4.05 -16.53 12.97
N SER A 322 3.45 -15.52 13.61
CA SER A 322 2.97 -15.65 14.99
C SER A 322 2.37 -17.02 15.06
N GLU A 323 2.96 -18.01 15.74
CA GLU A 323 2.82 -19.43 15.37
C GLU A 323 1.34 -19.77 15.25
N GLN A 324 0.75 -19.57 14.08
CA GLN A 324 -0.69 -19.45 14.00
C GLN A 324 -1.11 -20.87 13.73
N ARG A 325 -1.07 -21.66 14.81
CA ARG A 325 -1.44 -23.07 14.81
C ARG A 325 -2.86 -23.21 14.29
N VAL A 326 -3.74 -22.27 14.68
CA VAL A 326 -5.14 -22.21 14.27
C VAL A 326 -5.40 -21.09 13.28
N THR A 327 -5.83 -21.45 12.07
CA THR A 327 -6.20 -20.54 10.98
C THR A 327 -7.68 -20.16 10.99
N GLY A 328 -8.52 -20.88 11.73
CA GLY A 328 -9.94 -20.57 11.89
C GLY A 328 -10.73 -21.67 12.63
N ILE A 329 -12.05 -21.52 12.69
CA ILE A 329 -12.95 -22.57 13.18
C ILE A 329 -13.34 -23.45 11.98
N GLY A 330 -13.04 -24.73 12.04
CA GLY A 330 -13.44 -25.67 11.00
C GLY A 330 -14.77 -26.32 11.27
N GLY A 331 -15.17 -26.45 12.54
CA GLY A 331 -16.53 -26.86 12.87
C GLY A 331 -16.92 -26.79 14.35
N PHE A 332 -18.23 -26.85 14.56
CA PHE A 332 -18.85 -27.00 15.87
C PHE A 332 -19.77 -28.21 15.85
N PHE A 333 -19.39 -29.22 16.61
CA PHE A 333 -20.07 -30.51 16.65
C PHE A 333 -20.71 -30.72 18.00
N PHE A 334 -21.94 -31.22 18.05
CA PHE A 334 -22.65 -31.37 19.32
C PHE A 334 -23.63 -32.53 19.30
N LYS A 335 -23.88 -33.11 20.46
CA LYS A 335 -24.77 -34.26 20.63
C LYS A 335 -26.24 -33.83 20.60
N SER A 336 -27.07 -34.66 20.00
CA SER A 336 -28.51 -34.48 19.90
C SER A 336 -29.22 -35.83 19.97
N LYS A 337 -30.36 -35.86 20.67
CA LYS A 337 -31.25 -37.02 20.75
C LYS A 337 -31.82 -37.41 19.38
N ASN A 338 -32.08 -36.41 18.54
CA ASN A 338 -32.60 -36.62 17.19
C ASN A 338 -31.94 -35.65 16.20
N PRO A 339 -30.71 -35.97 15.72
CA PRO A 339 -29.95 -35.06 14.84
C PRO A 339 -30.72 -34.68 13.58
N LYS A 340 -31.39 -35.65 12.94
CA LYS A 340 -32.13 -35.43 11.68
C LYS A 340 -33.28 -34.44 11.87
N GLU A 341 -34.07 -34.61 12.93
CA GLU A 341 -35.16 -33.69 13.24
C GLU A 341 -34.63 -32.29 13.59
N LEU A 342 -33.52 -32.22 14.32
CA LEU A 342 -32.91 -30.94 14.69
C LEU A 342 -32.39 -30.18 13.46
N VAL A 343 -31.67 -30.85 12.56
CA VAL A 343 -31.21 -30.26 11.28
C VAL A 343 -32.40 -29.74 10.48
N ALA A 344 -33.46 -30.56 10.32
CA ALA A 344 -34.66 -30.16 9.60
C ALA A 344 -35.35 -28.95 10.24
N TRP A 345 -35.39 -28.88 11.57
CA TRP A 345 -35.95 -27.75 12.31
C TRP A 345 -35.17 -26.46 12.01
N TYR A 346 -33.83 -26.50 12.10
CA TYR A 346 -32.99 -25.34 11.80
C TYR A 346 -33.07 -24.90 10.33
N GLY A 347 -33.10 -25.86 9.40
CA GLY A 347 -33.30 -25.58 7.99
C GLY A 347 -34.63 -24.89 7.73
N LYS A 348 -35.72 -25.39 8.32
CA LYS A 348 -37.07 -24.82 8.16
C LYS A 348 -37.23 -23.45 8.81
N HIS A 349 -36.72 -23.27 10.03
CA HIS A 349 -37.04 -22.12 10.86
C HIS A 349 -36.01 -20.99 10.79
N LEU A 350 -34.74 -21.31 10.59
CA LEU A 350 -33.66 -20.31 10.47
C LEU A 350 -33.11 -20.20 9.04
N GLY A 351 -33.57 -21.04 8.11
CA GLY A 351 -33.13 -21.01 6.71
C GLY A 351 -31.72 -21.54 6.49
N LEU A 352 -31.19 -22.37 7.41
CA LEU A 352 -29.88 -23.00 7.21
C LEU A 352 -29.90 -23.92 5.99
N LYS A 353 -28.91 -23.77 5.11
CA LYS A 353 -28.68 -24.71 4.01
C LYS A 353 -28.14 -26.00 4.60
N THR A 354 -28.98 -27.03 4.65
CA THR A 354 -28.70 -28.24 5.41
C THR A 354 -28.64 -29.50 4.55
N ASP A 355 -27.81 -30.44 4.96
CA ASP A 355 -27.70 -31.79 4.41
C ASP A 355 -27.70 -32.84 5.54
N GLN A 356 -27.37 -34.10 5.22
CA GLN A 356 -27.34 -35.18 6.21
C GLN A 356 -26.26 -35.02 7.29
N TYR A 357 -25.28 -34.13 7.08
CA TYR A 357 -24.17 -33.84 7.98
C TYR A 357 -24.34 -32.52 8.74
N GLY A 358 -25.39 -31.73 8.46
CA GLY A 358 -25.68 -30.48 9.15
C GLY A 358 -25.70 -29.30 8.18
N SER A 359 -24.91 -28.25 8.44
CA SER A 359 -24.87 -27.02 7.62
C SER A 359 -23.43 -26.52 7.46
N THR A 360 -23.05 -26.15 6.25
CA THR A 360 -21.73 -25.56 5.94
C THR A 360 -21.85 -24.05 5.75
N PHE A 361 -21.03 -23.29 6.48
CA PHE A 361 -20.94 -21.84 6.37
C PHE A 361 -19.67 -21.44 5.61
N TRP A 362 -19.84 -20.81 4.45
CA TRP A 362 -18.75 -20.36 3.59
C TRP A 362 -18.30 -18.94 3.93
N TRP A 363 -16.99 -18.70 3.97
CA TRP A 363 -16.39 -17.41 4.27
C TRP A 363 -15.05 -17.23 3.55
N LYS A 364 -14.50 -16.01 3.61
CA LYS A 364 -13.21 -15.64 3.00
C LYS A 364 -12.20 -15.27 4.08
N ASP A 365 -10.99 -15.82 4.01
CA ASP A 365 -9.90 -15.43 4.91
C ASP A 365 -9.35 -14.02 4.61
N LYS A 366 -8.32 -13.58 5.34
CA LYS A 366 -7.75 -12.23 5.19
C LYS A 366 -7.10 -12.05 3.81
N GLU A 367 -6.67 -13.15 3.20
CA GLU A 367 -6.03 -13.25 1.90
C GLU A 367 -7.05 -13.38 0.75
N GLY A 368 -8.32 -13.67 1.06
CA GLY A 368 -9.41 -13.81 0.11
C GLY A 368 -9.64 -15.24 -0.41
N ASN A 369 -9.07 -16.25 0.24
CA ASN A 369 -9.28 -17.67 -0.08
C ASN A 369 -10.64 -18.14 0.46
N ASP A 370 -11.28 -19.10 -0.23
CA ASP A 370 -12.50 -19.75 0.27
C ASP A 370 -12.19 -20.63 1.48
N CYS A 371 -13.03 -20.52 2.50
CA CYS A 371 -12.97 -21.29 3.73
C CYS A 371 -14.37 -21.71 4.14
N SER A 372 -14.46 -22.74 4.98
CA SER A 372 -15.73 -23.22 5.50
C SER A 372 -15.68 -23.57 6.97
N THR A 373 -16.84 -23.42 7.63
CA THR A 373 -17.10 -23.90 8.98
C THR A 373 -18.30 -24.83 8.96
N GLN A 374 -18.12 -26.03 9.50
CA GLN A 374 -19.14 -27.06 9.57
C GLN A 374 -19.92 -26.99 10.89
N TRP A 375 -21.23 -26.95 10.81
CA TRP A 375 -22.11 -27.08 11.96
C TRP A 375 -22.81 -28.43 11.89
N SER A 376 -22.58 -29.31 12.87
CA SER A 376 -23.06 -30.71 12.78
C SER A 376 -23.60 -31.24 14.11
N PRO A 377 -24.89 -31.63 14.16
CA PRO A 377 -25.41 -32.45 15.24
C PRO A 377 -25.05 -33.92 15.04
N PHE A 378 -24.59 -34.57 16.10
CA PHE A 378 -24.30 -36.00 16.18
C PHE A 378 -25.31 -36.70 17.09
N ALA A 379 -25.46 -38.02 16.93
CA ALA A 379 -26.31 -38.82 17.83
C ALA A 379 -25.80 -38.71 19.28
N GLU A 380 -26.71 -38.70 20.24
CA GLU A 380 -26.40 -38.57 21.68
C GLU A 380 -25.44 -39.65 22.19
N ASP A 381 -25.54 -40.85 21.62
CA ASP A 381 -24.73 -42.03 21.93
C ASP A 381 -23.46 -42.16 21.07
N THR A 382 -23.09 -41.14 20.28
CA THR A 382 -21.88 -41.18 19.47
C THR A 382 -20.62 -41.40 20.30
N THR A 383 -19.75 -42.28 19.82
CA THR A 383 -18.40 -42.50 20.36
C THR A 383 -17.37 -41.57 19.74
N TYR A 384 -17.74 -40.76 18.73
CA TYR A 384 -16.81 -39.89 18.01
C TYR A 384 -16.08 -38.90 18.93
N PHE A 385 -16.74 -38.45 20.00
CA PHE A 385 -16.17 -37.49 20.95
C PHE A 385 -15.29 -38.16 22.00
N ALA A 386 -15.26 -39.50 22.07
CA ALA A 386 -14.44 -40.23 23.05
C ALA A 386 -12.95 -39.91 22.86
N PRO A 387 -12.19 -39.70 23.96
CA PRO A 387 -12.57 -40.00 25.35
C PRO A 387 -13.33 -38.89 26.08
N SER A 388 -13.66 -37.77 25.42
CA SER A 388 -14.46 -36.70 26.04
C SER A 388 -15.91 -37.11 26.23
N GLU A 389 -16.43 -36.82 27.43
CA GLU A 389 -17.84 -37.03 27.80
C GLU A 389 -18.70 -35.78 27.58
N LYS A 390 -18.13 -34.69 27.02
CA LYS A 390 -18.88 -33.45 26.82
C LYS A 390 -19.94 -33.57 25.72
N GLN A 391 -20.90 -32.65 25.77
CA GLN A 391 -21.99 -32.55 24.81
C GLN A 391 -21.56 -31.96 23.45
N PHE A 392 -20.33 -31.45 23.33
CA PHE A 392 -19.83 -30.85 22.11
C PHE A 392 -18.34 -31.16 21.89
N MET A 393 -17.91 -30.98 20.64
CA MET A 393 -16.53 -31.02 20.19
C MET A 393 -16.27 -29.82 19.29
N GLN A 394 -15.14 -29.17 19.52
CA GLN A 394 -14.67 -28.07 18.68
C GLN A 394 -13.72 -28.63 17.62
N ASN A 395 -13.85 -28.14 16.39
CA ASN A 395 -12.93 -28.41 15.30
C ASN A 395 -12.25 -27.10 14.87
N PHE A 396 -10.92 -27.08 14.88
CA PHE A 396 -10.11 -25.95 14.45
C PHE A 396 -9.43 -26.24 13.12
N ARG A 397 -9.44 -25.24 12.23
CA ARG A 397 -8.61 -25.24 11.03
C ARG A 397 -7.19 -24.94 11.43
N VAL A 398 -6.24 -25.71 10.91
CA VAL A 398 -4.81 -25.54 11.17
C VAL A 398 -4.04 -25.53 9.86
N HIS A 399 -2.82 -25.00 9.90
CA HIS A 399 -1.85 -25.10 8.82
C HIS A 399 -0.72 -26.03 9.28
N ASP A 400 -0.29 -26.96 8.43
CA ASP A 400 0.78 -27.94 8.74
C ASP A 400 0.45 -28.79 9.98
N LEU A 401 -0.59 -29.63 9.86
CA LEU A 401 -1.12 -30.41 10.98
C LEU A 401 -0.05 -31.33 11.60
N GLU A 402 0.82 -31.90 10.78
CA GLU A 402 1.89 -32.80 11.24
C GLU A 402 2.83 -32.11 12.23
N ASN A 403 3.26 -30.89 11.90
CA ASN A 403 4.10 -30.09 12.77
C ASN A 403 3.34 -29.60 14.02
N VAL A 404 2.06 -29.24 13.87
CA VAL A 404 1.21 -28.86 15.02
C VAL A 404 1.09 -30.01 16.01
N ILE A 405 0.75 -31.22 15.56
CA ILE A 405 0.63 -32.41 16.43
C ILE A 405 1.97 -32.73 17.10
N LYS A 406 3.07 -32.70 16.34
CA LYS A 406 4.41 -32.94 16.87
C LYS A 406 4.74 -31.98 18.01
N LYS A 407 4.54 -30.67 17.81
CA LYS A 407 4.83 -29.65 18.83
C LYS A 407 3.94 -29.79 20.05
N LEU A 408 2.63 -30.02 19.85
CA LEU A 408 1.70 -30.23 20.96
C LEU A 408 2.13 -31.44 21.81
N SER A 409 2.59 -32.52 21.17
CA SER A 409 3.16 -33.67 21.88
C SER A 409 4.44 -33.31 22.65
N GLU A 410 5.34 -32.51 22.08
CA GLU A 410 6.57 -32.03 22.75
C GLU A 410 6.25 -31.12 23.95
N GLU A 411 5.13 -30.40 23.90
CA GLU A 411 4.61 -29.53 24.96
C GLU A 411 3.80 -30.29 26.03
N GLY A 412 3.65 -31.60 25.89
CA GLY A 412 2.94 -32.45 26.86
C GLY A 412 1.41 -32.47 26.69
N VAL A 413 0.88 -31.99 25.57
CA VAL A 413 -0.54 -32.14 25.23
C VAL A 413 -0.83 -33.59 24.83
N THR A 414 -1.95 -34.12 25.32
CA THR A 414 -2.34 -35.51 25.01
C THR A 414 -2.90 -35.60 23.59
N ILE A 415 -2.25 -36.40 22.74
CA ILE A 415 -2.72 -36.75 21.40
C ILE A 415 -3.67 -37.94 21.48
N VAL A 416 -4.78 -37.89 20.74
CA VAL A 416 -5.84 -38.91 20.74
C VAL A 416 -5.87 -39.60 19.38
N GLY A 417 -5.48 -40.87 19.35
CA GLY A 417 -5.46 -41.67 18.12
C GLY A 417 -4.37 -41.26 17.13
N ASP A 418 -4.42 -41.84 15.94
CA ASP A 418 -3.50 -41.55 14.85
C ASP A 418 -4.09 -40.49 13.91
N MET A 419 -3.23 -39.70 13.27
CA MET A 419 -3.66 -38.73 12.26
C MET A 419 -4.25 -39.45 11.05
N GLU A 420 -5.37 -38.93 10.53
CA GLU A 420 -6.04 -39.46 9.34
C GLU A 420 -5.90 -38.49 8.17
N THR A 421 -5.80 -39.02 6.95
CA THR A 421 -5.67 -38.23 5.72
C THR A 421 -6.71 -38.67 4.70
N TYR A 422 -7.44 -37.69 4.17
CA TYR A 422 -8.45 -37.86 3.13
C TYR A 422 -8.18 -36.90 1.98
N GLU A 423 -8.88 -37.08 0.85
CA GLU A 423 -8.76 -36.20 -0.33
C GLU A 423 -9.12 -34.72 -0.02
N TYR A 424 -9.92 -34.50 1.02
CA TYR A 424 -10.39 -33.18 1.45
C TYR A 424 -9.67 -32.61 2.67
N GLY A 425 -8.61 -33.27 3.17
CA GLY A 425 -7.78 -32.74 4.24
C GLY A 425 -7.24 -33.79 5.22
N LYS A 426 -6.44 -33.33 6.19
CA LYS A 426 -5.89 -34.15 7.27
C LYS A 426 -6.56 -33.84 8.59
N PHE A 427 -6.74 -34.84 9.44
CA PHE A 427 -7.41 -34.72 10.73
C PHE A 427 -6.55 -35.30 11.85
N GLY A 428 -6.49 -34.61 12.97
CA GLY A 428 -5.82 -35.06 14.18
C GLY A 428 -6.61 -34.64 15.41
N TRP A 429 -6.41 -35.32 16.54
CA TRP A 429 -7.19 -35.06 17.75
C TRP A 429 -6.29 -34.92 18.97
N ILE A 430 -6.69 -34.04 19.87
CA ILE A 430 -6.00 -33.77 21.14
C ILE A 430 -7.00 -33.68 22.28
N LEU A 431 -6.51 -33.70 23.53
CA LEU A 431 -7.26 -33.26 24.70
C LEU A 431 -6.78 -31.89 25.17
N ASP A 432 -7.71 -30.98 25.42
CA ASP A 432 -7.40 -29.72 26.09
C ASP A 432 -7.27 -29.87 27.61
N SER A 433 -6.99 -28.76 28.31
CA SER A 433 -6.80 -28.74 29.76
C SER A 433 -8.03 -29.14 30.58
N GLU A 434 -9.22 -29.18 29.97
CA GLU A 434 -10.46 -29.61 30.61
C GLU A 434 -10.89 -31.03 30.19
N GLY A 435 -10.05 -31.72 29.40
CA GLY A 435 -10.32 -33.04 28.88
C GLY A 435 -11.32 -33.04 27.71
N ASN A 436 -11.56 -31.89 27.07
CA ASN A 436 -12.37 -31.84 25.85
C ASN A 436 -11.53 -32.44 24.71
N LYS A 437 -12.13 -33.36 23.96
CA LYS A 437 -11.56 -33.79 22.68
C LYS A 437 -11.72 -32.65 21.70
N ILE A 438 -10.62 -32.25 21.09
CA ILE A 438 -10.55 -31.22 20.07
C ILE A 438 -10.09 -31.89 18.79
N GLU A 439 -10.75 -31.55 17.68
CA GLU A 439 -10.32 -31.95 16.35
C GLU A 439 -9.55 -30.81 15.69
N LEU A 440 -8.44 -31.16 15.06
CA LEU A 440 -7.61 -30.27 14.27
C LEU A 440 -7.72 -30.74 12.82
N TRP A 441 -8.04 -29.82 11.92
CA TRP A 441 -8.26 -30.11 10.51
C TRP A 441 -7.37 -29.21 9.66
N GLU A 442 -6.52 -29.83 8.83
CA GLU A 442 -5.82 -29.14 7.74
C GLU A 442 -6.62 -29.36 6.45
N PRO A 443 -7.42 -28.36 6.02
CA PRO A 443 -8.35 -28.51 4.92
C PRO A 443 -7.65 -28.46 3.56
N VAL A 444 -8.21 -29.19 2.59
CA VAL A 444 -8.00 -28.93 1.16
C VAL A 444 -9.27 -28.26 0.64
N ASP A 445 -9.38 -26.95 0.79
CA ASP A 445 -10.64 -26.23 0.51
C ASP A 445 -11.11 -26.35 -0.95
N THR A 446 -10.18 -26.54 -1.89
CA THR A 446 -10.50 -26.78 -3.31
C THR A 446 -11.27 -28.08 -3.54
N ALA A 447 -11.25 -29.03 -2.60
CA ALA A 447 -12.02 -30.27 -2.70
C ALA A 447 -13.53 -30.05 -2.52
N PHE A 448 -13.95 -28.86 -2.08
CA PHE A 448 -15.34 -28.52 -1.80
C PHE A 448 -15.90 -27.42 -2.73
N GLN A 449 -15.12 -27.02 -3.73
CA GLN A 449 -15.55 -26.17 -4.87
C GLN A 449 -16.14 -27.05 -5.97
#